data_AF-A0A9E1IVX7-F1
#
_entry.id   AF-A0A9E1IVX7-F1
#
_cell.length_a   1.000
_cell.length_b   1.000
_cell.length_c   1.000
_cell.angle_alpha   90.00
_cell.angle_beta   90.00
_cell.angle_gamma   90.00
#
_symmetry.space_group_name_H-M   'P 1'
#
loop_
_entity.id
_entity.type
_entity.pdbx_description
1 polymer ?
#
loop_
_entity_poly.entity_id
_entity_poly.type
_entity_poly.pdbx_seq_one_letter_code
_entity_poly.pdbx_strand_id
1 'polypeptide(L)'
;MPKHFIKASVKIGLDLHNLSTKSDSIVRTGIQQVVFNLLDAQYWQRKEMNEMQIEFVPLPLLPKPQDTWSRFKDIRDTNVNSSRYVLTATSKELGIPLTELWNDPEMENAEPWSEEKFFSKVVSLDWLVITPLSEFRYVAEEAKRRNPKLRIAVLVYDMVPLIQSDLVADGMSQWYSTAYISGIRHFVDVLFAISRHTALDCMKELESILGVHVPIIATPLPPEIPSIVEEKPSLLKSHDLVKQGYFICLGTIEPRKNLSLAVRGFLRFRELFPELRKKYKLVLVGAAGWSQEDEMLYKEIEDTKENFVFPGYLPRAEVEQLIRHANALIMPSSYEGFGMPLSLASVLGTKVITCDNSSLPEAAGFDATFVPLDSPDTMALALGQHSSTQYSSKGNEISLHARNRVIRKEWQKVLERWVDTFVSFKQSSNSVQYNFHQIPKRLKICVDVHNLSIEPQQLRKTGIQEVVFQLLKSLSLLRVELADVAEIIALPVLLSSKKYFVDFEATCTCSPKVLQQVEQEICQELKISGKELWGFDLASMNYKITPMNFRRLVSDADWFFVTSQYDIRRCYKALKESAPNVKISYLVYDLIPTLFPELVAKGL
;
A
#
# COMPACT_ATOMS: atom_id res chain seq x y z
N MET A 1 -10.97 21.96 -21.24
CA MET A 1 -9.98 20.92 -21.61
C MET A 1 -10.06 20.71 -23.12
N PRO A 2 -8.94 20.54 -23.85
CA PRO A 2 -9.03 20.00 -25.19
C PRO A 2 -9.52 18.55 -25.07
N LYS A 3 -10.70 18.26 -25.64
CA LYS A 3 -11.33 16.93 -25.73
C LYS A 3 -10.58 15.94 -26.65
N HIS A 4 -9.32 16.20 -26.93
CA HIS A 4 -8.49 15.38 -27.79
C HIS A 4 -7.39 14.79 -26.91
N PHE A 5 -7.14 13.48 -27.05
CA PHE A 5 -6.04 12.68 -26.45
C PHE A 5 -6.43 11.52 -25.51
N ILE A 6 -7.60 10.89 -25.67
CA ILE A 6 -7.81 9.52 -25.17
C ILE A 6 -8.23 8.63 -26.35
N LYS A 7 -7.25 8.00 -27.01
CA LYS A 7 -7.46 6.96 -28.04
C LYS A 7 -7.36 5.53 -27.48
N ALA A 8 -6.96 5.36 -26.22
CA ALA A 8 -6.81 4.05 -25.59
C ALA A 8 -7.72 3.92 -24.36
N SER A 9 -8.49 2.83 -24.29
CA SER A 9 -9.29 2.52 -23.12
C SER A 9 -8.42 2.09 -21.94
N VAL A 10 -8.74 2.55 -20.72
CA VAL A 10 -8.02 2.19 -19.48
C VAL A 10 -9.01 1.67 -18.45
N LYS A 11 -8.76 0.45 -17.95
CA LYS A 11 -9.57 -0.20 -16.92
C LYS A 11 -8.84 -0.19 -15.58
N ILE A 12 -9.42 0.47 -14.60
CA ILE A 12 -8.81 0.76 -13.29
C ILE A 12 -9.64 0.09 -12.20
N GLY A 13 -9.06 -0.90 -11.53
CA GLY A 13 -9.61 -1.43 -10.28
C GLY A 13 -9.25 -0.53 -9.12
N LEU A 14 -10.25 -0.11 -8.34
CA LEU A 14 -10.03 0.56 -7.06
C LEU A 14 -10.38 -0.41 -5.94
N ASP A 15 -9.35 -0.98 -5.32
CA ASP A 15 -9.47 -1.74 -4.08
C ASP A 15 -9.45 -0.77 -2.90
N LEU A 16 -10.64 -0.24 -2.63
CA LEU A 16 -10.95 0.67 -1.53
C LEU A 16 -11.44 -0.14 -0.33
N HIS A 17 -10.60 -1.05 0.14
CA HIS A 17 -10.85 -1.81 1.36
C HIS A 17 -10.55 -0.98 2.62
N ASN A 18 -10.80 -1.56 3.80
CA ASN A 18 -10.88 -0.86 5.08
C ASN A 18 -12.12 0.04 5.17
N LEU A 19 -13.29 -0.55 4.98
CA LEU A 19 -14.62 0.03 5.22
C LEU A 19 -15.07 -0.10 6.68
N SER A 20 -14.53 -1.02 7.48
CA SER A 20 -14.82 -1.12 8.91
C SER A 20 -13.72 -1.88 9.64
N THR A 21 -13.68 -1.72 10.96
CA THR A 21 -12.86 -2.55 11.86
C THR A 21 -13.65 -3.70 12.49
N LYS A 22 -14.98 -3.75 12.30
CA LYS A 22 -15.88 -4.80 12.82
C LYS A 22 -16.84 -5.31 11.74
N SER A 23 -17.08 -6.62 11.71
CA SER A 23 -17.88 -7.28 10.66
C SER A 23 -19.38 -7.00 10.77
N ASP A 24 -19.85 -6.56 11.93
CA ASP A 24 -21.27 -6.39 12.30
C ASP A 24 -21.64 -4.95 12.70
N SER A 25 -20.69 -4.01 12.59
CA SER A 25 -20.89 -2.60 12.88
C SER A 25 -20.05 -1.72 11.95
N ILE A 26 -20.56 -0.53 11.64
CA ILE A 26 -19.76 0.50 10.96
C ILE A 26 -19.02 1.29 12.03
N VAL A 27 -17.71 1.06 12.12
CA VAL A 27 -16.80 1.92 12.85
C VAL A 27 -16.01 2.76 11.85
N ARG A 28 -16.08 4.10 11.95
CA ARG A 28 -15.42 5.03 11.02
C ARG A 28 -14.24 5.73 11.69
N THR A 29 -13.04 5.42 11.23
CA THR A 29 -11.80 6.16 11.45
C THR A 29 -11.59 7.16 10.31
N GLY A 30 -10.64 8.09 10.46
CA GLY A 30 -10.30 9.03 9.39
C GLY A 30 -9.88 8.34 8.08
N ILE A 31 -9.15 7.21 8.17
CA ILE A 31 -8.73 6.40 7.02
C ILE A 31 -9.96 5.84 6.27
N GLN A 32 -10.89 5.23 7.00
CA GLN A 32 -12.14 4.69 6.44
C GLN A 32 -12.97 5.76 5.72
N GLN A 33 -12.86 7.02 6.12
CA GLN A 33 -13.59 8.11 5.48
C GLN A 33 -13.03 8.48 4.11
N VAL A 34 -11.70 8.41 3.93
CA VAL A 34 -11.05 8.62 2.63
C VAL A 34 -11.56 7.57 1.63
N VAL A 35 -11.55 6.31 2.05
CA VAL A 35 -12.09 5.16 1.29
C VAL A 35 -13.54 5.42 0.85
N PHE A 36 -14.37 5.92 1.76
CA PHE A 36 -15.77 6.26 1.48
C PHE A 36 -15.95 7.35 0.44
N ASN A 37 -15.22 8.45 0.59
CA ASN A 37 -15.35 9.57 -0.33
C ASN A 37 -14.79 9.21 -1.71
N LEU A 38 -13.76 8.36 -1.79
CA LEU A 38 -13.27 7.79 -3.04
C LEU A 38 -14.29 6.85 -3.70
N LEU A 39 -15.02 6.03 -2.93
CA LEU A 39 -16.12 5.20 -3.45
C LEU A 39 -17.28 6.05 -3.99
N ASP A 40 -17.69 7.10 -3.27
CA ASP A 40 -18.71 8.05 -3.73
C ASP A 40 -18.25 8.73 -5.04
N ALA A 41 -17.01 9.25 -5.06
CA ALA A 41 -16.43 9.87 -6.24
C ALA A 41 -16.38 8.91 -7.43
N GLN A 42 -15.94 7.68 -7.21
CA GLN A 42 -15.89 6.65 -8.23
C GLN A 42 -17.28 6.38 -8.83
N TYR A 43 -18.30 6.24 -7.99
CA TYR A 43 -19.67 6.00 -8.47
C TYR A 43 -20.17 7.15 -9.34
N TRP A 44 -20.07 8.40 -8.87
CA TRP A 44 -20.55 9.56 -9.63
C TRP A 44 -19.77 9.75 -10.92
N GLN A 45 -18.46 9.51 -10.87
CA GLN A 45 -17.61 9.58 -12.04
C GLN A 45 -17.98 8.54 -13.10
N ARG A 46 -18.35 7.30 -12.71
CA ARG A 46 -18.91 6.31 -13.67
C ARG A 46 -20.20 6.79 -14.34
N LYS A 47 -21.06 7.52 -13.63
CA LYS A 47 -22.33 8.05 -14.19
C LYS A 47 -22.10 9.21 -15.16
N GLU A 48 -21.06 10.02 -14.93
CA GLU A 48 -20.76 11.20 -15.73
C GLU A 48 -19.84 10.89 -16.94
N MET A 49 -18.96 9.89 -16.85
CA MET A 49 -17.91 9.62 -17.85
C MET A 49 -18.27 8.65 -18.99
N ASN A 50 -19.55 8.51 -19.38
CA ASN A 50 -19.96 7.64 -20.51
C ASN A 50 -19.29 7.99 -21.86
N GLU A 51 -18.67 9.18 -21.99
CA GLU A 51 -17.95 9.62 -23.19
C GLU A 51 -16.43 9.36 -23.17
N MET A 52 -15.85 8.97 -22.03
CA MET A 52 -14.40 8.72 -21.92
C MET A 52 -14.11 7.22 -21.92
N GLN A 53 -13.02 6.80 -22.57
CA GLN A 53 -12.60 5.39 -22.63
C GLN A 53 -12.03 4.88 -21.28
N ILE A 54 -12.52 5.34 -20.13
CA ILE A 54 -12.01 4.98 -18.80
C ILE A 54 -13.07 4.20 -18.05
N GLU A 55 -12.73 3.01 -17.57
CA GLU A 55 -13.62 2.14 -16.82
C GLU A 55 -13.09 1.96 -15.38
N PHE A 56 -13.82 2.48 -14.40
CA PHE A 56 -13.54 2.20 -12.98
C PHE A 56 -14.27 0.94 -12.51
N VAL A 57 -13.53 -0.03 -12.00
CA VAL A 57 -14.05 -1.27 -11.41
C VAL A 57 -13.94 -1.18 -9.89
N PRO A 58 -15.06 -1.11 -9.13
CA PRO A 58 -15.00 -1.13 -7.68
C PRO A 58 -14.69 -2.56 -7.25
N LEU A 59 -13.68 -2.73 -6.40
CA LEU A 59 -13.30 -4.03 -5.88
C LEU A 59 -13.52 -4.04 -4.37
N PRO A 60 -14.47 -4.83 -3.83
CA PRO A 60 -14.49 -5.13 -2.40
C PRO A 60 -13.28 -6.01 -2.05
N LEU A 61 -12.76 -5.90 -0.83
CA LEU A 61 -11.56 -6.62 -0.38
C LEU A 61 -11.61 -8.12 -0.72
N LEU A 62 -10.46 -8.68 -1.12
CA LEU A 62 -10.27 -10.12 -1.30
C LEU A 62 -10.64 -10.88 -0.01
N PRO A 63 -11.55 -11.89 -0.05
CA PRO A 63 -11.82 -12.71 1.12
C PRO A 63 -10.59 -13.55 1.49
N LYS A 64 -10.46 -13.90 2.77
CA LYS A 64 -9.43 -14.83 3.26
C LYS A 64 -9.48 -16.13 2.43
N PRO A 65 -8.34 -16.63 1.91
CA PRO A 65 -8.29 -17.90 1.19
C PRO A 65 -8.85 -19.04 2.04
N GLN A 66 -9.66 -19.91 1.46
CA GLN A 66 -10.27 -21.05 2.16
C GLN A 66 -9.25 -22.14 2.53
N ASP A 67 -8.10 -22.18 1.84
CA ASP A 67 -7.14 -23.27 1.96
C ASP A 67 -5.96 -22.98 2.92
N THR A 68 -5.59 -24.03 3.66
CA THR A 68 -4.54 -24.06 4.69
C THR A 68 -3.09 -24.02 4.17
N TRP A 69 -2.87 -23.89 2.86
CA TRP A 69 -1.54 -23.84 2.23
C TRP A 69 -0.92 -22.44 2.16
N SER A 70 -1.69 -21.38 2.43
CA SER A 70 -1.14 -20.02 2.51
C SER A 70 -0.10 -19.94 3.63
N ARG A 71 1.11 -19.46 3.32
CA ARG A 71 2.17 -19.19 4.32
C ARG A 71 1.79 -18.06 5.28
N PHE A 72 0.65 -17.40 5.05
CA PHE A 72 0.16 -16.24 5.80
C PHE A 72 -1.02 -16.62 6.71
N LYS A 73 -0.87 -17.68 7.52
CA LYS A 73 -1.91 -18.17 8.45
C LYS A 73 -2.30 -17.14 9.52
N ASP A 74 -1.40 -16.21 9.82
CA ASP A 74 -1.52 -15.17 10.84
C ASP A 74 -2.03 -13.82 10.28
N ILE A 75 -2.58 -13.80 9.06
CA ILE A 75 -3.37 -12.64 8.62
C ILE A 75 -4.51 -12.48 9.63
N ARG A 76 -4.51 -11.36 10.37
CA ARG A 76 -5.63 -10.96 11.26
C ARG A 76 -6.92 -11.15 10.49
N ASP A 77 -7.98 -11.59 11.14
CA ASP A 77 -9.28 -11.83 10.51
C ASP A 77 -9.84 -10.52 9.90
N THR A 78 -9.42 -10.18 8.68
CA THR A 78 -9.72 -8.94 7.95
C THR A 78 -10.96 -9.07 7.06
N ASN A 79 -11.64 -10.23 7.10
CA ASN A 79 -12.93 -10.50 6.45
C ASN A 79 -14.09 -9.59 6.93
N VAL A 80 -13.81 -8.64 7.81
CA VAL A 80 -14.68 -7.54 8.17
C VAL A 80 -15.20 -6.80 6.94
N ASN A 81 -14.33 -6.48 5.98
CA ASN A 81 -14.65 -5.54 4.90
C ASN A 81 -15.46 -6.14 3.75
N SER A 82 -15.41 -7.46 3.58
CA SER A 82 -16.23 -8.20 2.63
C SER A 82 -17.53 -8.72 3.27
N SER A 83 -17.78 -8.42 4.56
CA SER A 83 -18.99 -8.85 5.24
C SER A 83 -20.23 -8.21 4.60
N ARG A 84 -21.30 -9.00 4.51
CA ARG A 84 -22.60 -8.53 4.02
C ARG A 84 -23.08 -7.27 4.73
N TYR A 85 -22.90 -7.22 6.05
CA TYR A 85 -23.31 -6.09 6.86
C TYR A 85 -22.56 -4.82 6.44
N VAL A 86 -21.23 -4.89 6.34
CA VAL A 86 -20.40 -3.72 6.01
C VAL A 86 -20.72 -3.21 4.61
N LEU A 87 -20.83 -4.09 3.61
CA LEU A 87 -21.15 -3.71 2.23
C LEU A 87 -22.56 -3.08 2.11
N THR A 88 -23.56 -3.67 2.78
CA THR A 88 -24.95 -3.16 2.77
C THR A 88 -25.04 -1.81 3.47
N ALA A 89 -24.39 -1.69 4.64
CA ALA A 89 -24.45 -0.48 5.43
C ALA A 89 -23.67 0.67 4.75
N THR A 90 -22.61 0.35 4.00
CA THR A 90 -21.89 1.29 3.11
C THR A 90 -22.80 1.85 2.02
N SER A 91 -23.52 0.98 1.32
CA SER A 91 -24.51 1.38 0.29
C SER A 91 -25.59 2.30 0.87
N LYS A 92 -26.13 1.96 2.05
CA LYS A 92 -27.14 2.76 2.74
C LYS A 92 -26.62 4.15 3.15
N GLU A 93 -25.40 4.23 3.66
CA GLU A 93 -24.80 5.50 4.11
C GLU A 93 -24.56 6.46 2.92
N LEU A 94 -24.11 5.93 1.78
CA LEU A 94 -23.91 6.74 0.57
C LEU A 94 -25.23 7.07 -0.17
N GLY A 95 -26.32 6.36 0.14
CA GLY A 95 -27.59 6.49 -0.58
C GLY A 95 -27.51 5.97 -2.02
N ILE A 96 -26.61 5.01 -2.28
CA ILE A 96 -26.39 4.40 -3.60
C ILE A 96 -26.84 2.95 -3.55
N PRO A 97 -27.68 2.45 -4.49
CA PRO A 97 -28.08 1.04 -4.52
C PRO A 97 -26.88 0.08 -4.54
N LEU A 98 -26.97 -1.03 -3.81
CA LEU A 98 -25.84 -1.95 -3.59
C LEU A 98 -25.24 -2.47 -4.91
N THR A 99 -26.08 -2.90 -5.83
CA THR A 99 -25.66 -3.41 -7.15
C THR A 99 -25.02 -2.32 -8.02
N GLU A 100 -25.48 -1.07 -7.90
CA GLU A 100 -24.89 0.06 -8.62
C GLU A 100 -23.57 0.53 -8.03
N LEU A 101 -23.43 0.51 -6.70
CA LEU A 101 -22.21 0.90 -6.00
C LEU A 101 -21.05 0.00 -6.39
N TRP A 102 -21.29 -1.32 -6.42
CA TRP A 102 -20.30 -2.34 -6.72
C TRP A 102 -20.27 -2.77 -8.20
N ASN A 103 -21.12 -2.16 -9.03
CA ASN A 103 -21.24 -2.48 -10.45
C ASN A 103 -21.37 -4.00 -10.72
N ASP A 104 -22.21 -4.66 -9.91
CA ASP A 104 -22.36 -6.11 -9.90
C ASP A 104 -23.80 -6.49 -9.51
N PRO A 105 -24.62 -6.97 -10.47
CA PRO A 105 -26.00 -7.37 -10.22
C PRO A 105 -26.15 -8.49 -9.19
N GLU A 106 -25.14 -9.38 -9.07
CA GLU A 106 -25.21 -10.51 -8.14
C GLU A 106 -25.05 -10.09 -6.68
N MET A 107 -24.65 -8.84 -6.42
CA MET A 107 -24.53 -8.30 -5.06
C MET A 107 -25.88 -8.22 -4.33
N GLU A 108 -27.00 -8.26 -5.04
CA GLU A 108 -28.36 -8.38 -4.45
C GLU A 108 -28.53 -9.67 -3.65
N ASN A 109 -27.85 -10.75 -4.04
CA ASN A 109 -27.83 -12.03 -3.29
C ASN A 109 -26.93 -11.97 -2.05
N ALA A 110 -26.08 -10.93 -1.97
CA ALA A 110 -25.31 -10.54 -0.79
C ALA A 110 -24.37 -11.60 -0.21
N GLU A 111 -23.87 -12.53 -1.02
CA GLU A 111 -22.71 -13.34 -0.66
C GLU A 111 -21.42 -12.52 -0.88
N PRO A 112 -20.43 -12.58 0.04
CA PRO A 112 -19.12 -11.97 -0.16
C PRO A 112 -18.52 -12.42 -1.50
N TRP A 113 -17.84 -11.52 -2.21
CA TRP A 113 -17.07 -11.91 -3.40
C TRP A 113 -16.13 -13.05 -3.04
N SER A 114 -16.15 -14.14 -3.80
CA SER A 114 -15.15 -15.18 -3.67
C SER A 114 -13.79 -14.68 -4.18
N GLU A 115 -12.72 -15.32 -3.73
CA GLU A 115 -11.38 -15.06 -4.23
C GLU A 115 -11.30 -15.21 -5.75
N GLU A 116 -11.94 -16.26 -6.29
CA GLU A 116 -12.05 -16.47 -7.73
C GLU A 116 -12.76 -15.31 -8.43
N LYS A 117 -13.88 -14.83 -7.87
CA LYS A 117 -14.64 -13.70 -8.41
C LYS A 117 -13.80 -12.41 -8.40
N PHE A 118 -13.11 -12.11 -7.30
CA PHE A 118 -12.21 -10.96 -7.20
C PHE A 118 -11.13 -11.01 -8.29
N PHE A 119 -10.38 -12.12 -8.37
CA PHE A 119 -9.30 -12.21 -9.34
C PHE A 119 -9.80 -12.27 -10.80
N SER A 120 -11.01 -12.80 -11.05
CA SER A 120 -11.62 -12.74 -12.39
C SER A 120 -11.79 -11.31 -12.90
N LYS A 121 -12.09 -10.35 -12.00
CA LYS A 121 -12.14 -8.92 -12.34
C LYS A 121 -10.73 -8.37 -12.55
N VAL A 122 -9.80 -8.71 -11.66
CA VAL A 122 -8.40 -8.23 -11.69
C VAL A 122 -7.68 -8.60 -12.99
N VAL A 123 -7.93 -9.79 -13.55
CA VAL A 123 -7.28 -10.23 -14.80
C VAL A 123 -7.53 -9.28 -15.97
N SER A 124 -8.65 -8.54 -15.96
CA SER A 124 -9.01 -7.61 -17.03
C SER A 124 -8.47 -6.19 -16.88
N LEU A 125 -7.84 -5.85 -15.74
CA LEU A 125 -7.46 -4.49 -15.40
C LEU A 125 -6.13 -4.07 -16.06
N ASP A 126 -6.02 -2.80 -16.43
CA ASP A 126 -4.73 -2.15 -16.72
C ASP A 126 -4.02 -1.73 -15.42
N TRP A 127 -4.80 -1.22 -14.46
CA TRP A 127 -4.31 -0.72 -13.17
C TRP A 127 -5.12 -1.28 -12.01
N LEU A 128 -4.43 -1.63 -10.92
CA LEU A 128 -5.01 -1.92 -9.61
C LEU A 128 -4.51 -0.90 -8.60
N VAL A 129 -5.40 -0.04 -8.10
CA VAL A 129 -5.13 0.85 -6.97
C VAL A 129 -5.49 0.11 -5.70
N ILE A 130 -4.55 -0.01 -4.77
CA ILE A 130 -4.72 -0.79 -3.55
C ILE A 130 -4.14 -0.05 -2.34
N THR A 131 -4.87 -0.08 -1.24
CA THR A 131 -4.29 0.27 0.06
C THR A 131 -3.46 -0.91 0.56
N PRO A 132 -2.22 -0.75 1.05
CA PRO A 132 -1.50 -1.91 1.54
C PRO A 132 -1.99 -2.29 2.94
N LEU A 133 -2.50 -3.51 3.09
CA LEU A 133 -2.76 -4.17 4.37
C LEU A 133 -1.97 -5.49 4.45
N SER A 134 -2.28 -6.33 5.43
CA SER A 134 -1.64 -7.64 5.64
C SER A 134 -1.68 -8.52 4.40
N GLU A 135 -2.71 -8.38 3.56
CA GLU A 135 -2.96 -9.19 2.38
C GLU A 135 -2.29 -8.61 1.13
N PHE A 136 -1.78 -7.38 1.17
CA PHE A 136 -1.33 -6.65 -0.01
C PHE A 136 -0.32 -7.44 -0.84
N ARG A 137 0.69 -8.01 -0.18
CA ARG A 137 1.70 -8.81 -0.84
C ARG A 137 1.09 -10.00 -1.58
N TYR A 138 0.19 -10.72 -0.91
CA TYR A 138 -0.51 -11.87 -1.50
C TYR A 138 -1.36 -11.45 -2.71
N VAL A 139 -2.17 -10.40 -2.55
CA VAL A 139 -3.04 -9.85 -3.61
C VAL A 139 -2.19 -9.43 -4.81
N ALA A 140 -1.09 -8.70 -4.57
CA ALA A 140 -0.19 -8.23 -5.62
C ALA A 140 0.51 -9.38 -6.36
N GLU A 141 1.04 -10.37 -5.63
CA GLU A 141 1.68 -11.57 -6.19
C GLU A 141 0.71 -12.34 -7.09
N GLU A 142 -0.48 -12.65 -6.59
CA GLU A 142 -1.48 -13.43 -7.32
C GLU A 142 -2.08 -12.65 -8.50
N ALA A 143 -2.30 -11.34 -8.33
CA ALA A 143 -2.75 -10.46 -9.40
C ALA A 143 -1.74 -10.41 -10.55
N LYS A 144 -0.45 -10.22 -10.25
CA LYS A 144 0.63 -10.22 -11.27
C LYS A 144 0.82 -11.60 -11.89
N ARG A 145 0.62 -12.69 -11.14
CA ARG A 145 0.67 -14.06 -11.67
C ARG A 145 -0.40 -14.29 -12.75
N ARG A 146 -1.62 -13.80 -12.51
CA ARG A 146 -2.76 -13.96 -13.44
C ARG A 146 -2.76 -12.93 -14.56
N ASN A 147 -2.26 -11.73 -14.30
CA ASN A 147 -2.12 -10.65 -15.27
C ASN A 147 -0.73 -10.00 -15.13
N PRO A 148 0.30 -10.52 -15.84
CA PRO A 148 1.67 -9.98 -15.77
C PRO A 148 1.81 -8.53 -16.21
N LYS A 149 0.85 -8.02 -17.00
CA LYS A 149 0.84 -6.64 -17.50
C LYS A 149 0.15 -5.64 -16.56
N LEU A 150 -0.53 -6.15 -15.51
CA LEU A 150 -1.20 -5.31 -14.52
C LEU A 150 -0.20 -4.35 -13.89
N ARG A 151 -0.54 -3.06 -13.80
CA ARG A 151 0.21 -2.10 -12.99
C ARG A 151 -0.46 -1.88 -11.64
N ILE A 152 0.34 -1.67 -10.60
CA ILE A 152 -0.15 -1.54 -9.23
C ILE A 152 0.17 -0.14 -8.71
N ALA A 153 -0.87 0.59 -8.36
CA ALA A 153 -0.77 1.85 -7.65
C ALA A 153 -1.09 1.62 -6.17
N VAL A 154 -0.31 2.22 -5.29
CA VAL A 154 -0.50 2.07 -3.84
C VAL A 154 -0.96 3.39 -3.23
N LEU A 155 -2.04 3.36 -2.44
CA LEU A 155 -2.48 4.49 -1.62
C LEU A 155 -1.86 4.40 -0.22
N VAL A 156 -0.99 5.37 0.12
CA VAL A 156 -0.32 5.46 1.42
C VAL A 156 -1.04 6.46 2.32
N TYR A 157 -1.53 5.98 3.46
CA TYR A 157 -2.20 6.80 4.47
C TYR A 157 -1.18 7.56 5.33
N ASP A 158 -0.25 6.83 5.91
CA ASP A 158 0.80 7.39 6.76
C ASP A 158 1.98 6.42 6.83
N MET A 159 3.10 6.93 7.31
CA MET A 159 4.33 6.19 7.59
C MET A 159 4.63 6.18 9.10
N VAL A 160 3.61 6.43 9.96
CA VAL A 160 3.80 6.61 11.41
C VAL A 160 4.52 5.42 12.04
N PRO A 161 4.19 4.15 11.73
CA PRO A 161 4.88 3.02 12.33
C PRO A 161 6.39 2.96 12.06
N LEU A 162 6.90 3.63 11.03
CA LEU A 162 8.34 3.68 10.74
C LEU A 162 9.02 4.91 11.30
N ILE A 163 8.34 6.06 11.25
CA ILE A 163 8.93 7.36 11.61
C ILE A 163 8.83 7.62 13.12
N GLN A 164 7.75 7.15 13.74
CA GLN A 164 7.40 7.40 15.13
C GLN A 164 6.97 6.09 15.79
N SER A 165 7.88 5.13 15.88
CA SER A 165 7.62 3.79 16.44
C SER A 165 7.02 3.84 17.85
N ASP A 166 7.39 4.86 18.64
CA ASP A 166 6.94 5.01 20.02
C ASP A 166 5.47 5.49 20.13
N LEU A 167 4.89 5.95 19.02
CA LEU A 167 3.49 6.40 18.95
C LEU A 167 2.52 5.28 18.53
N VAL A 168 3.01 4.08 18.23
CA VAL A 168 2.20 2.95 17.79
C VAL A 168 2.35 1.78 18.75
N ALA A 169 1.43 0.82 18.68
CA ALA A 169 1.49 -0.38 19.51
C ALA A 169 2.75 -1.22 19.22
N ASP A 170 3.25 -1.92 20.23
CA ASP A 170 4.41 -2.80 20.10
C ASP A 170 4.28 -3.79 18.93
N GLY A 171 5.36 -3.95 18.17
CA GLY A 171 5.41 -4.83 17.00
C GLY A 171 4.76 -4.26 15.73
N MET A 172 4.02 -3.14 15.79
CA MET A 172 3.42 -2.51 14.61
C MET A 172 4.48 -2.10 13.59
N SER A 173 5.62 -1.55 14.01
CA SER A 173 6.73 -1.19 13.11
C SER A 173 7.29 -2.39 12.35
N GLN A 174 7.47 -3.53 13.04
CA GLN A 174 7.97 -4.77 12.43
C GLN A 174 6.95 -5.36 11.45
N TRP A 175 5.68 -5.37 11.81
CA TRP A 175 4.60 -5.79 10.92
C TRP A 175 4.54 -4.88 9.68
N TYR A 176 4.60 -3.58 9.88
CA TYR A 176 4.56 -2.59 8.81
C TYR A 176 5.75 -2.77 7.86
N SER A 177 6.96 -2.94 8.38
CA SER A 177 8.12 -3.22 7.52
C SER A 177 8.00 -4.53 6.73
N THR A 178 7.53 -5.61 7.35
CA THR A 178 7.53 -6.94 6.71
C THR A 178 6.36 -7.17 5.76
N ALA A 179 5.18 -6.64 6.05
CA ALA A 179 3.99 -6.79 5.21
C ALA A 179 3.84 -5.62 4.23
N TYR A 180 3.80 -4.39 4.76
CA TYR A 180 3.50 -3.18 3.99
C TYR A 180 4.66 -2.80 3.07
N ILE A 181 5.84 -2.56 3.63
CA ILE A 181 7.00 -2.03 2.88
C ILE A 181 7.57 -3.07 1.91
N SER A 182 7.64 -4.34 2.31
CA SER A 182 8.10 -5.40 1.43
C SER A 182 7.19 -5.55 0.19
N GLY A 183 5.87 -5.44 0.35
CA GLY A 183 4.96 -5.45 -0.78
C GLY A 183 5.21 -4.26 -1.70
N ILE A 184 5.39 -3.06 -1.13
CA ILE A 184 5.56 -1.83 -1.92
C ILE A 184 6.84 -1.96 -2.74
N ARG A 185 7.94 -2.37 -2.11
CA ARG A 185 9.24 -2.60 -2.76
C ARG A 185 9.16 -3.44 -4.04
N HIS A 186 8.34 -4.48 -4.03
CA HIS A 186 8.36 -5.49 -5.09
C HIS A 186 7.35 -5.25 -6.20
N PHE A 187 6.21 -4.63 -5.90
CA PHE A 187 5.06 -4.64 -6.81
C PHE A 187 4.61 -3.27 -7.27
N VAL A 188 5.01 -2.19 -6.60
CA VAL A 188 4.45 -0.87 -6.87
C VAL A 188 5.00 -0.27 -8.16
N ASP A 189 4.11 0.30 -8.95
CA ASP A 189 4.42 1.09 -10.15
C ASP A 189 4.27 2.61 -9.88
N VAL A 190 3.40 3.00 -8.93
CA VAL A 190 3.24 4.39 -8.46
C VAL A 190 2.68 4.43 -7.04
N LEU A 191 3.11 5.42 -6.25
CA LEU A 191 2.57 5.71 -4.92
C LEU A 191 1.72 6.98 -4.93
N PHE A 192 0.53 6.91 -4.37
CA PHE A 192 -0.29 8.06 -4.01
C PHE A 192 -0.29 8.23 -2.50
N ALA A 193 0.19 9.36 -1.99
CA ALA A 193 0.15 9.67 -0.57
C ALA A 193 -1.02 10.61 -0.28
N ILE A 194 -1.79 10.37 0.79
CA ILE A 194 -2.99 11.18 1.10
C ILE A 194 -2.71 12.63 1.54
N SER A 195 -1.45 13.01 1.67
CA SER A 195 -1.06 14.38 2.01
C SER A 195 0.30 14.69 1.41
N ARG A 196 0.63 15.99 1.33
CA ARG A 196 1.98 16.40 0.93
C ARG A 196 3.01 15.94 1.95
N HIS A 197 2.66 15.96 3.24
CA HIS A 197 3.55 15.51 4.30
C HIS A 197 3.82 14.00 4.18
N THR A 198 2.79 13.18 4.01
CA THR A 198 2.96 11.74 3.79
C THR A 198 3.76 11.46 2.51
N ALA A 199 3.63 12.28 1.46
CA ALA A 199 4.47 12.13 0.27
C ALA A 199 5.96 12.35 0.58
N LEU A 200 6.29 13.37 1.37
CA LEU A 200 7.66 13.64 1.83
C LEU A 200 8.19 12.51 2.72
N ASP A 201 7.34 11.99 3.61
CA ASP A 201 7.65 10.82 4.43
C ASP A 201 7.97 9.60 3.56
N CYS A 202 7.12 9.30 2.56
CA CYS A 202 7.38 8.24 1.60
C CYS A 202 8.69 8.46 0.85
N MET A 203 8.98 9.68 0.39
CA MET A 203 10.24 9.98 -0.28
C MET A 203 11.42 9.69 0.64
N LYS A 204 11.40 10.20 1.86
CA LYS A 204 12.49 10.02 2.82
C LYS A 204 12.72 8.56 3.21
N GLU A 205 11.64 7.83 3.50
CA GLU A 205 11.74 6.47 4.05
C GLU A 205 11.85 5.39 2.96
N LEU A 206 11.33 5.64 1.75
CA LEU A 206 11.25 4.62 0.68
C LEU A 206 12.24 4.83 -0.47
N GLU A 207 12.89 6.00 -0.60
CA GLU A 207 13.79 6.29 -1.73
C GLU A 207 14.90 5.23 -1.87
N SER A 208 15.49 4.79 -0.75
CA SER A 208 16.53 3.76 -0.75
C SER A 208 16.04 2.37 -1.20
N ILE A 209 14.73 2.14 -1.13
CA ILE A 209 14.09 0.83 -1.35
C ILE A 209 13.45 0.76 -2.75
N LEU A 210 12.81 1.85 -3.20
CA LEU A 210 12.04 1.90 -4.45
C LEU A 210 12.87 2.29 -5.68
N GLY A 211 14.09 2.76 -5.47
CA GLY A 211 14.92 3.31 -6.54
C GLY A 211 14.32 4.59 -7.12
N VAL A 212 15.04 5.22 -8.07
CA VAL A 212 14.71 6.56 -8.61
C VAL A 212 13.47 6.54 -9.53
N HIS A 213 12.87 5.37 -9.80
CA HIS A 213 11.91 5.19 -10.89
C HIS A 213 10.45 5.09 -10.46
N VAL A 214 10.14 4.86 -9.18
CA VAL A 214 8.74 4.81 -8.69
C VAL A 214 8.28 6.22 -8.33
N PRO A 215 7.30 6.80 -9.04
CA PRO A 215 6.81 8.13 -8.69
C PRO A 215 6.03 8.11 -7.38
N ILE A 216 6.29 9.10 -6.53
CA ILE A 216 5.53 9.38 -5.32
C ILE A 216 4.73 10.65 -5.55
N ILE A 217 3.41 10.52 -5.54
CA ILE A 217 2.48 11.60 -5.89
C ILE A 217 1.67 11.96 -4.66
N ALA A 218 1.86 13.19 -4.19
CA ALA A 218 0.96 13.77 -3.20
C ALA A 218 -0.46 13.88 -3.77
N THR A 219 -1.43 13.37 -3.04
CA THR A 219 -2.86 13.48 -3.30
C THR A 219 -3.49 14.29 -2.18
N PRO A 220 -3.45 15.64 -2.25
CA PRO A 220 -4.12 16.48 -1.27
C PRO A 220 -5.60 16.13 -1.21
N LEU A 221 -6.06 15.66 -0.04
CA LEU A 221 -7.44 15.26 0.11
C LEU A 221 -8.36 16.50 0.21
N PRO A 222 -9.51 16.48 -0.49
CA PRO A 222 -10.56 17.44 -0.22
C PRO A 222 -11.12 17.25 1.20
N PRO A 223 -11.86 18.23 1.73
CA PRO A 223 -12.52 18.07 3.00
C PRO A 223 -13.45 16.86 3.05
N GLU A 224 -13.67 16.34 4.26
CA GLU A 224 -14.69 15.34 4.50
C GLU A 224 -16.07 15.84 4.05
N ILE A 225 -16.86 14.97 3.41
CA ILE A 225 -18.25 15.26 3.06
C ILE A 225 -19.11 15.04 4.32
N PRO A 226 -19.72 16.10 4.91
CA PRO A 226 -20.56 15.95 6.09
C PRO A 226 -21.87 15.20 5.77
N SER A 227 -22.34 14.45 6.75
CA SER A 227 -23.63 13.78 6.75
C SER A 227 -24.78 14.79 6.74
N ILE A 228 -25.77 14.52 5.88
CA ILE A 228 -27.04 15.27 5.86
C ILE A 228 -28.04 14.49 6.71
N VAL A 229 -28.03 14.80 8.01
CA VAL A 229 -28.92 14.19 8.99
C VAL A 229 -29.72 15.28 9.71
N GLU A 230 -30.96 14.96 10.09
CA GLU A 230 -31.76 15.83 10.96
C GLU A 230 -31.01 16.05 12.28
N GLU A 231 -30.99 17.31 12.75
CA GLU A 231 -30.48 17.59 14.10
C GLU A 231 -31.28 16.77 15.11
N LYS A 232 -30.60 16.12 16.06
CA LYS A 232 -31.21 15.49 17.23
C LYS A 232 -31.00 16.41 18.44
N PRO A 233 -31.94 17.30 18.82
CA PRO A 233 -31.76 18.17 19.98
C PRO A 233 -31.59 17.40 21.30
N SER A 234 -32.08 16.17 21.35
CA SER A 234 -31.94 15.26 22.49
C SER A 234 -30.49 14.87 22.77
N LEU A 235 -29.61 14.84 21.76
CA LEU A 235 -28.21 14.42 21.92
C LEU A 235 -27.42 15.36 22.84
N LEU A 236 -27.57 16.68 22.66
CA LEU A 236 -26.93 17.64 23.55
C LEU A 236 -27.52 17.56 24.95
N LYS A 237 -28.85 17.40 25.07
CA LYS A 237 -29.53 17.26 26.36
C LYS A 237 -29.10 16.02 27.13
N SER A 238 -28.94 14.86 26.48
CA SER A 238 -28.54 13.61 27.13
C SER A 238 -27.13 13.66 27.72
N HIS A 239 -26.29 14.56 27.23
CA HIS A 239 -24.93 14.78 27.71
C HIS A 239 -24.77 16.06 28.55
N ASP A 240 -25.87 16.74 28.88
CA ASP A 240 -25.87 18.03 29.58
C ASP A 240 -24.93 19.06 28.90
N LEU A 241 -25.10 19.19 27.59
CA LEU A 241 -24.36 20.10 26.72
C LEU A 241 -25.28 21.22 26.20
N VAL A 242 -24.70 22.40 26.03
CA VAL A 242 -25.35 23.55 25.40
C VAL A 242 -24.56 23.93 24.15
N LYS A 243 -25.25 24.37 23.08
CA LYS A 243 -24.59 24.84 21.86
C LYS A 243 -23.53 25.89 22.21
N GLN A 244 -22.32 25.73 21.69
CA GLN A 244 -21.15 26.59 21.94
C GLN A 244 -20.66 26.60 23.42
N GLY A 245 -21.18 25.72 24.28
CA GLY A 245 -20.83 25.59 25.70
C GLY A 245 -19.87 24.43 25.99
N TYR A 246 -19.15 23.95 24.98
CA TYR A 246 -18.15 22.89 25.14
C TYR A 246 -17.10 22.92 24.05
N PHE A 247 -15.95 22.35 24.35
CA PHE A 247 -14.93 21.96 23.38
C PHE A 247 -15.05 20.46 23.13
N ILE A 248 -14.65 19.99 21.95
CA ILE A 248 -14.65 18.57 21.62
C ILE A 248 -13.26 18.13 21.21
N CYS A 249 -12.80 16.99 21.71
CA CYS A 249 -11.59 16.30 21.25
C CYS A 249 -11.98 14.90 20.79
N LEU A 250 -11.43 14.47 19.65
CA LEU A 250 -11.74 13.19 19.02
C LEU A 250 -10.51 12.28 19.02
N GLY A 251 -10.71 11.02 19.41
CA GLY A 251 -9.69 9.98 19.31
C GLY A 251 -9.77 8.99 20.46
N THR A 252 -9.31 7.76 20.19
CA THR A 252 -8.94 6.81 21.25
C THR A 252 -7.85 7.43 22.12
N ILE A 253 -7.86 7.14 23.43
CA ILE A 253 -6.74 7.53 24.29
C ILE A 253 -5.50 6.72 23.85
N GLU A 254 -4.59 7.37 23.13
CA GLU A 254 -3.35 6.76 22.67
C GLU A 254 -2.26 7.85 22.54
N PRO A 255 -0.97 7.52 22.73
CA PRO A 255 0.12 8.51 22.73
C PRO A 255 0.10 9.43 21.51
N ARG A 256 -0.21 8.86 20.35
CA ARG A 256 -0.30 9.58 19.06
C ARG A 256 -1.37 10.68 19.05
N LYS A 257 -2.50 10.49 19.74
CA LYS A 257 -3.61 11.45 19.76
C LYS A 257 -3.41 12.56 20.81
N ASN A 258 -2.49 12.35 21.75
CA ASN A 258 -2.07 13.33 22.76
C ASN A 258 -3.24 13.97 23.53
N LEU A 259 -4.21 13.15 23.95
CA LEU A 259 -5.39 13.64 24.70
C LEU A 259 -4.99 14.29 26.03
N SER A 260 -3.83 13.93 26.58
CA SER A 260 -3.27 14.54 27.79
C SER A 260 -3.09 16.05 27.62
N LEU A 261 -2.64 16.53 26.45
CA LEU A 261 -2.53 17.97 26.18
C LEU A 261 -3.90 18.65 26.18
N ALA A 262 -4.93 18.04 25.58
CA ALA A 262 -6.28 18.59 25.59
C ALA A 262 -6.86 18.68 27.01
N VAL A 263 -6.70 17.62 27.81
CA VAL A 263 -7.19 17.56 29.19
C VAL A 263 -6.47 18.57 30.08
N ARG A 264 -5.13 18.53 30.12
CA ARG A 264 -4.34 19.43 30.97
C ARG A 264 -4.49 20.88 30.53
N GLY A 265 -4.56 21.14 29.22
CA GLY A 265 -4.86 22.47 28.69
C GLY A 265 -6.24 22.97 29.07
N PHE A 266 -7.26 22.10 29.09
CA PHE A 266 -8.59 22.47 29.56
C PHE A 266 -8.64 22.73 31.07
N LEU A 267 -7.98 21.91 31.89
CA LEU A 267 -7.84 22.16 33.33
C LEU A 267 -7.16 23.52 33.57
N ARG A 268 -6.06 23.78 32.86
CA ARG A 268 -5.33 25.04 32.93
C ARG A 268 -6.16 26.25 32.47
N PHE A 269 -6.98 26.10 31.42
CA PHE A 269 -7.95 27.12 30.99
C PHE A 269 -8.91 27.49 32.12
N ARG A 270 -9.39 26.52 32.90
CA ARG A 270 -10.31 26.79 34.00
C ARG A 270 -9.66 27.56 35.15
N GLU A 271 -8.37 27.36 35.37
CA GLU A 271 -7.57 28.12 36.34
C GLU A 271 -7.32 29.55 35.87
N LEU A 272 -6.92 29.71 34.60
CA LEU A 272 -6.58 31.02 34.02
C LEU A 272 -7.82 31.90 33.76
N PHE A 273 -8.98 31.29 33.50
CA PHE A 273 -10.23 31.98 33.17
C PHE A 273 -11.38 31.56 34.10
N PRO A 274 -11.31 31.91 35.41
CA PRO A 274 -12.26 31.43 36.42
C PRO A 274 -13.72 31.84 36.15
N GLU A 275 -13.95 32.96 35.47
CA GLU A 275 -15.28 33.43 35.08
C GLU A 275 -15.93 32.56 33.98
N LEU A 276 -15.11 31.90 33.15
CA LEU A 276 -15.56 31.04 32.06
C LEU A 276 -15.67 29.56 32.48
N ARG A 277 -15.07 29.17 33.61
CA ARG A 277 -14.95 27.76 34.02
C ARG A 277 -16.30 27.02 34.09
N LYS A 278 -17.37 27.66 34.57
CA LYS A 278 -18.68 27.01 34.71
C LYS A 278 -19.45 26.91 33.38
N LYS A 279 -19.01 27.63 32.34
CA LYS A 279 -19.71 27.74 31.06
C LYS A 279 -19.31 26.64 30.08
N TYR A 280 -18.10 26.11 30.18
CA TYR A 280 -17.53 25.18 29.21
C TYR A 280 -17.24 23.81 29.83
N LYS A 281 -17.57 22.75 29.07
CA LYS A 281 -17.12 21.37 29.29
C LYS A 281 -16.13 20.92 28.22
N LEU A 282 -15.38 19.86 28.49
CA LEU A 282 -14.59 19.15 27.47
C LEU A 282 -15.24 17.81 27.15
N VAL A 283 -15.63 17.62 25.89
CA VAL A 283 -16.19 16.37 25.38
C VAL A 283 -15.07 15.55 24.76
N LEU A 284 -14.86 14.33 25.25
CA LEU A 284 -13.81 13.41 24.79
C LEU A 284 -14.47 12.21 24.10
N VAL A 285 -14.52 12.23 22.77
CA VAL A 285 -15.16 11.19 21.97
C VAL A 285 -14.13 10.18 21.47
N GLY A 286 -14.31 8.92 21.82
CA GLY A 286 -13.40 7.85 21.44
C GLY A 286 -13.53 6.62 22.34
N ALA A 287 -12.77 5.57 21.99
CA ALA A 287 -12.67 4.39 22.82
C ALA A 287 -11.69 4.63 24.00
N ALA A 288 -11.86 3.85 25.07
CA ALA A 288 -10.81 3.71 26.08
C ALA A 288 -9.54 3.18 25.39
N GLY A 289 -8.39 3.71 25.79
CA GLY A 289 -7.11 3.33 25.23
C GLY A 289 -6.56 2.00 25.75
N TRP A 290 -5.30 1.73 25.41
CA TRP A 290 -4.56 0.51 25.75
C TRP A 290 -3.26 0.78 26.55
N SER A 291 -2.98 2.02 26.92
CA SER A 291 -1.70 2.47 27.47
C SER A 291 -1.76 2.78 28.98
N GLN A 292 -0.62 2.74 29.67
CA GLN A 292 -0.54 3.17 31.08
C GLN A 292 -0.81 4.67 31.26
N GLU A 293 -0.59 5.48 30.22
CA GLU A 293 -0.92 6.91 30.22
C GLU A 293 -2.42 7.14 30.39
N ASP A 294 -3.25 6.22 29.90
CA ASP A 294 -4.71 6.32 30.00
C ASP A 294 -5.16 6.26 31.47
N GLU A 295 -4.60 5.33 32.25
CA GLU A 295 -4.93 5.21 33.67
C GLU A 295 -4.53 6.45 34.47
N MET A 296 -3.39 7.06 34.16
CA MET A 296 -2.95 8.30 34.80
C MET A 296 -3.87 9.47 34.41
N LEU A 297 -4.24 9.57 33.13
CA LEU A 297 -5.14 10.61 32.65
C LEU A 297 -6.54 10.47 33.29
N TYR A 298 -7.05 9.25 33.43
CA TYR A 298 -8.32 8.98 34.12
C TYR A 298 -8.28 9.36 35.61
N LYS A 299 -7.14 9.19 36.29
CA LYS A 299 -6.95 9.65 37.67
C LYS A 299 -6.88 11.17 37.75
N GLU A 300 -6.19 11.84 36.81
CA GLU A 300 -6.10 13.31 36.76
C GLU A 300 -7.47 13.99 36.63
N ILE A 301 -8.43 13.35 35.96
CA ILE A 301 -9.79 13.89 35.79
C ILE A 301 -10.77 13.48 36.89
N GLU A 302 -10.41 12.54 37.77
CA GLU A 302 -11.37 11.91 38.70
C GLU A 302 -12.02 12.94 39.63
N ASP A 303 -11.21 13.84 40.19
CA ASP A 303 -11.64 14.93 41.09
C ASP A 303 -12.41 16.06 40.38
N THR A 304 -12.43 16.08 39.05
CA THR A 304 -13.04 17.16 38.24
C THR A 304 -13.96 16.61 37.15
N LYS A 305 -14.44 15.38 37.33
CA LYS A 305 -15.15 14.57 36.33
C LYS A 305 -16.41 15.25 35.77
N GLU A 306 -17.06 16.11 36.55
CA GLU A 306 -18.24 16.88 36.12
C GLU A 306 -17.96 17.87 34.99
N ASN A 307 -16.69 18.21 34.76
CA ASN A 307 -16.25 19.13 33.71
C ASN A 307 -16.00 18.43 32.37
N PHE A 308 -16.04 17.10 32.36
CA PHE A 308 -15.75 16.27 31.21
C PHE A 308 -16.98 15.44 30.82
N VAL A 309 -17.10 15.16 29.53
CA VAL A 309 -18.13 14.25 28.99
C VAL A 309 -17.45 13.16 28.19
N PHE A 310 -17.69 11.92 28.58
CA PHE A 310 -17.17 10.72 27.93
C PHE A 310 -18.32 9.94 27.30
N PRO A 311 -18.80 10.32 26.10
CA PRO A 311 -19.88 9.58 25.45
C PRO A 311 -19.43 8.20 24.94
N GLY A 312 -18.12 7.92 24.98
CA GLY A 312 -17.55 6.71 24.39
C GLY A 312 -17.57 6.77 22.86
N TYR A 313 -17.80 5.62 22.23
CA TYR A 313 -17.98 5.54 20.80
C TYR A 313 -19.39 5.99 20.40
N LEU A 314 -19.48 6.95 19.46
CA LEU A 314 -20.73 7.46 18.93
C LEU A 314 -20.85 7.18 17.43
N PRO A 315 -22.08 7.02 16.90
CA PRO A 315 -22.31 7.02 15.46
C PRO A 315 -21.79 8.32 14.81
N ARG A 316 -21.25 8.22 13.59
CA ARG A 316 -20.68 9.35 12.83
C ARG A 316 -21.59 10.59 12.82
N ALA A 317 -22.87 10.41 12.51
CA ALA A 317 -23.87 11.47 12.49
C ALA A 317 -23.96 12.25 13.82
N GLU A 318 -23.80 11.56 14.95
CA GLU A 318 -23.83 12.18 16.28
C GLU A 318 -22.51 12.89 16.59
N VAL A 319 -21.37 12.32 16.19
CA VAL A 319 -20.06 12.99 16.27
C VAL A 319 -20.07 14.30 15.46
N GLU A 320 -20.55 14.27 14.22
CA GLU A 320 -20.68 15.47 13.39
C GLU A 320 -21.59 16.54 14.01
N GLN A 321 -22.70 16.12 14.64
CA GLN A 321 -23.58 17.04 15.34
C GLN A 321 -22.91 17.67 16.56
N LEU A 322 -22.12 16.89 17.31
CA LEU A 322 -21.32 17.41 18.41
C LEU A 322 -20.23 18.37 17.92
N ILE A 323 -19.56 18.08 16.80
CA ILE A 323 -18.58 19.01 16.20
C ILE A 323 -19.26 20.31 15.80
N ARG A 324 -20.38 20.24 15.06
CA ARG A 324 -21.13 21.42 14.55
C ARG A 324 -21.56 22.38 15.65
N HIS A 325 -21.83 21.88 16.86
CA HIS A 325 -22.28 22.70 17.98
C HIS A 325 -21.18 22.98 19.02
N ALA A 326 -19.98 22.43 18.86
CA ALA A 326 -18.85 22.74 19.72
C ALA A 326 -18.37 24.18 19.49
N ASN A 327 -17.76 24.77 20.52
CA ASN A 327 -17.05 26.04 20.40
C ASN A 327 -15.80 25.90 19.53
N ALA A 328 -15.03 24.83 19.75
CA ALA A 328 -13.94 24.42 18.88
C ALA A 328 -13.73 22.90 18.94
N LEU A 329 -13.23 22.34 17.84
CA LEU A 329 -12.61 21.02 17.78
C LEU A 329 -11.15 21.14 18.18
N ILE A 330 -10.72 20.31 19.13
CA ILE A 330 -9.32 20.13 19.53
C ILE A 330 -8.82 18.82 18.92
N MET A 331 -7.70 18.85 18.21
CA MET A 331 -7.02 17.65 17.75
C MET A 331 -5.50 17.84 17.92
N PRO A 332 -4.95 17.55 19.11
CA PRO A 332 -3.57 17.86 19.47
C PRO A 332 -2.58 16.75 19.04
N SER A 333 -2.92 15.97 18.01
CA SER A 333 -2.19 14.76 17.65
C SER A 333 -0.69 15.00 17.43
N SER A 334 0.14 14.12 18.00
CA SER A 334 1.60 14.11 17.80
C SER A 334 1.99 13.71 16.38
N TYR A 335 1.16 12.93 15.69
CA TYR A 335 1.34 12.63 14.27
C TYR A 335 0.06 12.08 13.62
N GLU A 336 -0.24 12.56 12.42
CA GLU A 336 -1.29 12.04 11.53
C GLU A 336 -0.80 12.02 10.08
N GLY A 337 -1.39 11.16 9.25
CA GLY A 337 -1.19 11.17 7.80
C GLY A 337 -2.02 12.23 7.06
N PHE A 338 -3.15 12.66 7.61
CA PHE A 338 -3.90 13.83 7.12
C PHE A 338 -4.56 14.62 8.25
N GLY A 339 -5.61 14.06 8.85
CA GLY A 339 -6.43 14.76 9.85
C GLY A 339 -7.84 15.07 9.37
N MET A 340 -8.54 14.07 8.80
CA MET A 340 -9.91 14.22 8.26
C MET A 340 -10.87 15.00 9.18
N PRO A 341 -10.89 14.79 10.51
CA PRO A 341 -11.79 15.54 11.39
C PRO A 341 -11.57 17.05 11.41
N LEU A 342 -10.33 17.53 11.19
CA LEU A 342 -10.02 18.95 11.07
C LEU A 342 -10.73 19.56 9.85
N SER A 343 -10.63 18.88 8.72
CA SER A 343 -11.27 19.30 7.48
C SER A 343 -12.80 19.30 7.60
N LEU A 344 -13.36 18.32 8.32
CA LEU A 344 -14.79 18.23 8.62
C LEU A 344 -15.25 19.42 9.48
N ALA A 345 -14.53 19.73 10.55
CA ALA A 345 -14.85 20.86 11.43
C ALA A 345 -14.87 22.19 10.65
N SER A 346 -13.90 22.40 9.76
CA SER A 346 -13.87 23.57 8.88
C SER A 346 -15.13 23.67 8.00
N VAL A 347 -15.55 22.59 7.35
CA VAL A 347 -16.78 22.58 6.53
C VAL A 347 -18.04 22.84 7.36
N LEU A 348 -18.07 22.33 8.60
CA LEU A 348 -19.15 22.53 9.56
C LEU A 348 -19.15 23.93 10.19
N GLY A 349 -18.10 24.74 9.95
CA GLY A 349 -17.95 26.08 10.52
C GLY A 349 -17.52 26.06 12.00
N THR A 350 -16.96 24.95 12.47
CA THR A 350 -16.44 24.81 13.83
C THR A 350 -14.97 25.21 13.85
N LYS A 351 -14.59 26.07 14.79
CA LYS A 351 -13.21 26.50 14.97
C LYS A 351 -12.31 25.31 15.29
N VAL A 352 -11.04 25.39 14.92
CA VAL A 352 -10.09 24.29 15.08
C VAL A 352 -8.90 24.74 15.93
N ILE A 353 -8.52 23.91 16.88
CA ILE A 353 -7.28 24.01 17.66
C ILE A 353 -6.49 22.73 17.43
N THR A 354 -5.27 22.84 16.90
CA THR A 354 -4.43 21.68 16.56
C THR A 354 -2.95 22.04 16.71
N CYS A 355 -2.06 21.11 16.36
CA CYS A 355 -0.61 21.31 16.44
C CYS A 355 -0.02 21.56 15.05
N ASP A 356 1.14 22.24 14.99
CA ASP A 356 1.84 22.61 13.75
C ASP A 356 2.87 21.54 13.35
N ASN A 357 2.40 20.32 13.11
CA ASN A 357 3.22 19.15 12.81
C ASN A 357 2.52 18.20 11.82
N SER A 358 3.31 17.32 11.21
CA SER A 358 2.88 16.40 10.17
C SER A 358 2.00 17.06 9.10
N SER A 359 0.89 16.42 8.73
CA SER A 359 -0.12 16.92 7.81
C SER A 359 -1.18 17.81 8.45
N LEU A 360 -1.13 18.08 9.76
CA LEU A 360 -2.18 18.82 10.46
C LEU A 360 -2.38 20.24 9.90
N PRO A 361 -1.32 21.01 9.54
CA PRO A 361 -1.49 22.31 8.90
C PRO A 361 -2.21 22.23 7.55
N GLU A 362 -1.94 21.16 6.78
CA GLU A 362 -2.58 20.91 5.49
C GLU A 362 -4.08 20.61 5.65
N ALA A 363 -4.47 19.84 6.67
CA ALA A 363 -5.85 19.47 6.92
C ALA A 363 -6.67 20.55 7.64
N ALA A 364 -6.05 21.35 8.52
CA ALA A 364 -6.72 22.37 9.32
C ALA A 364 -7.01 23.65 8.53
N GLY A 365 -6.15 23.99 7.57
CA GLY A 365 -6.21 25.25 6.84
C GLY A 365 -5.75 26.45 7.68
N PHE A 366 -5.79 27.64 7.05
CA PHE A 366 -5.17 28.86 7.60
C PHE A 366 -5.90 29.46 8.81
N ASP A 367 -7.18 29.13 9.02
CA ASP A 367 -8.01 29.69 10.09
C ASP A 367 -7.88 28.92 11.42
N ALA A 368 -7.06 27.86 11.45
CA ALA A 368 -6.84 27.07 12.66
C ALA A 368 -5.91 27.78 13.65
N THR A 369 -6.10 27.48 14.94
CA THR A 369 -5.19 27.91 16.00
C THR A 369 -4.18 26.79 16.29
N PHE A 370 -2.90 27.10 16.12
CA PHE A 370 -1.82 26.15 16.33
C PHE A 370 -1.22 26.29 17.73
N VAL A 371 -0.99 25.15 18.39
CA VAL A 371 -0.41 25.08 19.73
C VAL A 371 0.76 24.08 19.76
N PRO A 372 1.80 24.29 20.59
CA PRO A 372 2.87 23.31 20.78
C PRO A 372 2.36 21.99 21.37
N LEU A 373 3.03 20.87 21.04
CA LEU A 373 2.65 19.51 21.44
C LEU A 373 2.72 19.24 22.96
N ASP A 374 3.38 20.11 23.71
CA ASP A 374 3.74 19.93 25.11
C ASP A 374 3.37 21.15 26.00
N SER A 375 2.51 22.05 25.51
CA SER A 375 2.19 23.30 26.22
C SER A 375 0.71 23.41 26.64
N PRO A 376 0.33 22.88 27.82
CA PRO A 376 -0.99 23.10 28.40
C PRO A 376 -1.37 24.57 28.55
N ASP A 377 -0.41 25.44 28.88
CA ASP A 377 -0.66 26.88 28.98
C ASP A 377 -1.08 27.50 27.63
N THR A 378 -0.39 27.14 26.54
CA THR A 378 -0.75 27.66 25.20
C THR A 378 -2.10 27.10 24.74
N MET A 379 -2.37 25.82 25.01
CA MET A 379 -3.70 25.23 24.79
C MET A 379 -4.76 26.01 25.58
N ALA A 380 -4.51 26.32 26.85
CA ALA A 380 -5.45 27.08 27.69
C ALA A 380 -5.75 28.48 27.14
N LEU A 381 -4.72 29.19 26.66
CA LEU A 381 -4.87 30.50 26.04
C LEU A 381 -5.69 30.42 24.74
N ALA A 382 -5.46 29.39 23.90
CA ALA A 382 -6.25 29.16 22.70
C ALA A 382 -7.74 28.92 23.04
N LEU A 383 -8.05 28.12 24.05
CA LEU A 383 -9.42 27.90 24.54
C LEU A 383 -10.06 29.21 25.04
N GLY A 384 -9.29 30.05 25.76
CA GLY A 384 -9.72 31.38 26.20
C GLY A 384 -10.04 32.33 25.05
N GLN A 385 -9.21 32.37 24.01
CA GLN A 385 -9.43 33.16 22.80
C GLN A 385 -10.73 32.77 22.08
N HIS A 386 -10.97 31.47 21.93
CA HIS A 386 -12.16 30.95 21.24
C HIS A 386 -13.45 31.12 22.04
N SER A 387 -13.34 31.17 23.38
CA SER A 387 -14.44 31.46 24.30
C SER A 387 -14.90 32.93 24.28
N SER A 388 -13.97 33.84 23.98
CA SER A 388 -14.18 35.30 24.05
C SER A 388 -14.66 35.92 22.74
N THR A 389 -14.45 35.24 21.61
CA THR A 389 -14.86 35.70 20.30
C THR A 389 -16.31 35.31 20.01
N GLN A 390 -17.23 36.29 20.00
CA GLN A 390 -18.58 36.08 19.48
C GLN A 390 -18.48 35.70 18.00
N TYR A 391 -18.90 34.48 17.67
CA TYR A 391 -18.92 34.00 16.30
C TYR A 391 -19.95 34.80 15.49
N SER A 392 -19.47 35.69 14.62
CA SER A 392 -20.30 36.39 13.63
C SER A 392 -20.22 35.60 12.33
N SER A 393 -21.22 34.75 12.05
CA SER A 393 -21.36 34.06 10.77
C SER A 393 -21.81 35.06 9.69
N LYS A 394 -20.90 35.94 9.26
CA LYS A 394 -21.14 36.92 8.17
C LYS A 394 -20.63 36.42 6.81
N GLY A 395 -20.73 35.12 6.55
CA GLY A 395 -20.54 34.55 5.21
C GLY A 395 -21.90 34.22 4.60
N ASN A 396 -22.07 34.43 3.29
CA ASN A 396 -23.24 33.94 2.55
C ASN A 396 -23.51 32.48 2.93
N GLU A 397 -24.64 32.20 3.57
CA GLU A 397 -25.02 30.84 4.00
C GLU A 397 -25.31 29.96 2.77
N ILE A 398 -24.25 29.44 2.17
CA ILE A 398 -24.37 28.33 1.22
C ILE A 398 -24.86 27.13 2.04
N SER A 399 -26.02 26.59 1.66
CA SER A 399 -26.60 25.42 2.32
C SER A 399 -25.61 24.25 2.33
N LEU A 400 -25.67 23.41 3.36
CA LEU A 400 -24.80 22.22 3.46
C LEU A 400 -24.91 21.33 2.21
N HIS A 401 -26.10 21.22 1.64
CA HIS A 401 -26.33 20.51 0.37
C HIS A 401 -25.48 21.05 -0.78
N ALA A 402 -25.43 22.38 -0.94
CA ALA A 402 -24.64 23.01 -1.98
C ALA A 402 -23.14 22.85 -1.73
N ARG A 403 -22.68 22.94 -0.46
CA ARG A 403 -21.28 22.64 -0.10
C ARG A 403 -20.90 21.20 -0.41
N ASN A 404 -21.74 20.23 -0.03
CA ASN A 404 -21.48 18.81 -0.29
C ASN A 404 -21.36 18.51 -1.79
N ARG A 405 -22.14 19.19 -2.65
CA ARG A 405 -21.99 19.07 -4.12
C ARG A 405 -20.63 19.55 -4.61
N VAL A 406 -20.11 20.65 -4.05
CA VAL A 406 -18.77 21.16 -4.40
C VAL A 406 -17.69 20.19 -3.91
N ILE A 407 -17.77 19.74 -2.66
CA ILE A 407 -16.79 18.82 -2.07
C ILE A 407 -16.75 17.49 -2.85
N ARG A 408 -17.91 16.94 -3.25
CA ARG A 408 -17.97 15.75 -4.11
C ARG A 408 -17.22 15.93 -5.42
N LYS A 409 -17.37 17.08 -6.07
CA LYS A 409 -16.61 17.41 -7.29
C LYS A 409 -15.11 17.48 -7.05
N GLU A 410 -14.67 18.00 -5.90
CA GLU A 410 -13.26 17.97 -5.54
C GLU A 410 -12.74 16.53 -5.34
N TRP A 411 -13.55 15.62 -4.77
CA TRP A 411 -13.19 14.21 -4.69
C TRP A 411 -13.16 13.51 -6.07
N GLN A 412 -14.06 13.85 -6.99
CA GLN A 412 -13.98 13.37 -8.38
C GLN A 412 -12.67 13.83 -9.06
N LYS A 413 -12.25 15.09 -8.84
CA LYS A 413 -10.98 15.61 -9.37
C LYS A 413 -9.75 14.85 -8.84
N VAL A 414 -9.81 14.26 -7.65
CA VAL A 414 -8.73 13.39 -7.15
C VAL A 414 -8.54 12.20 -8.08
N LEU A 415 -9.63 11.51 -8.41
CA LEU A 415 -9.61 10.37 -9.32
C LEU A 415 -9.24 10.77 -10.75
N GLU A 416 -9.67 11.94 -11.23
CA GLU A 416 -9.22 12.49 -12.52
C GLU A 416 -7.70 12.65 -12.58
N ARG A 417 -7.07 13.17 -11.52
CA ARG A 417 -5.60 13.30 -11.45
C ARG A 417 -4.89 11.95 -11.42
N TRP A 418 -5.47 10.95 -10.76
CA TRP A 418 -4.94 9.59 -10.79
C TRP A 418 -5.03 8.98 -12.18
N VAL A 419 -6.16 9.18 -12.87
CA VAL A 419 -6.34 8.78 -14.28
C VAL A 419 -5.29 9.43 -15.17
N ASP A 420 -5.05 10.75 -15.03
CA ASP A 420 -4.03 11.46 -15.81
C ASP A 420 -2.66 10.83 -15.62
N THR A 421 -2.34 10.46 -14.39
CA THR A 421 -1.12 9.71 -14.04
C THR A 421 -1.07 8.39 -14.80
N PHE A 422 -2.12 7.56 -14.68
CA PHE A 422 -2.18 6.24 -15.32
C PHE A 422 -2.10 6.30 -16.85
N VAL A 423 -2.72 7.31 -17.45
CA VAL A 423 -2.69 7.53 -18.90
C VAL A 423 -1.29 7.98 -19.35
N SER A 424 -0.61 8.85 -18.60
CA SER A 424 0.76 9.28 -18.92
C SER A 424 1.73 8.09 -19.00
N PHE A 425 1.54 7.13 -18.11
CA PHE A 425 2.24 5.86 -18.06
C PHE A 425 1.94 4.93 -19.25
N LYS A 426 0.77 5.04 -19.90
CA LYS A 426 0.41 4.28 -21.11
C LYS A 426 0.97 4.94 -22.37
N GLN A 427 1.05 6.27 -22.38
CA GLN A 427 1.69 7.04 -23.46
C GLN A 427 3.21 6.82 -23.49
N SER A 428 3.87 6.74 -22.33
CA SER A 428 5.28 6.39 -22.26
C SER A 428 5.56 4.98 -22.80
N SER A 429 4.58 4.07 -22.76
CA SER A 429 4.68 2.74 -23.38
C SER A 429 4.59 2.76 -24.91
N ASN A 430 4.00 3.80 -25.51
CA ASN A 430 3.73 3.88 -26.96
C ASN A 430 4.62 4.84 -27.75
N SER A 431 5.48 5.63 -27.10
CA SER A 431 6.62 6.29 -27.75
C SER A 431 7.49 6.94 -26.69
N VAL A 432 8.35 6.16 -26.04
CA VAL A 432 9.63 6.68 -25.58
C VAL A 432 10.66 6.10 -26.52
N GLN A 433 10.88 6.79 -27.64
CA GLN A 433 12.24 6.93 -28.14
C GLN A 433 13.02 7.54 -26.98
N TYR A 434 13.61 6.68 -26.16
CA TYR A 434 14.65 7.12 -25.26
C TYR A 434 15.66 7.83 -26.14
N ASN A 435 15.92 9.10 -25.81
CA ASN A 435 17.06 9.81 -26.36
C ASN A 435 18.32 9.13 -25.80
N PHE A 436 18.64 7.96 -26.35
CA PHE A 436 19.93 7.28 -26.22
C PHE A 436 20.94 8.05 -27.08
N HIS A 437 21.17 9.33 -26.76
CA HIS A 437 22.38 10.03 -27.20
C HIS A 437 23.56 9.64 -26.30
N GLN A 438 23.73 8.31 -26.19
CA GLN A 438 24.86 7.51 -25.77
C GLN A 438 24.30 6.09 -25.79
N ILE A 439 24.54 5.34 -26.87
CA ILE A 439 24.18 3.92 -26.96
C ILE A 439 24.86 3.22 -25.78
N PRO A 440 24.14 2.77 -24.74
CA PRO A 440 24.75 1.93 -23.72
C PRO A 440 25.04 0.59 -24.39
N LYS A 441 26.22 0.01 -24.11
CA LYS A 441 26.47 -1.38 -24.48
C LYS A 441 25.32 -2.23 -23.92
N ARG A 442 24.65 -2.99 -24.79
CA ARG A 442 23.61 -3.96 -24.42
C ARG A 442 24.15 -4.85 -23.31
N LEU A 443 23.46 -4.89 -22.18
CA LEU A 443 23.97 -5.52 -20.96
C LEU A 443 23.92 -7.04 -21.10
N LYS A 444 25.06 -7.71 -20.98
CA LYS A 444 25.14 -9.16 -21.17
C LYS A 444 25.07 -9.89 -19.83
N ILE A 445 24.01 -10.68 -19.66
CA ILE A 445 23.71 -11.44 -18.45
C ILE A 445 23.83 -12.92 -18.76
N CYS A 446 24.69 -13.61 -18.02
CA CYS A 446 24.74 -15.08 -18.03
C CYS A 446 24.11 -15.62 -16.74
N VAL A 447 23.30 -16.65 -16.87
CA VAL A 447 22.66 -17.33 -15.74
C VAL A 447 22.97 -18.80 -15.82
N ASP A 448 23.55 -19.33 -14.75
CA ASP A 448 23.80 -20.74 -14.58
C ASP A 448 22.49 -21.50 -14.34
N VAL A 449 22.24 -22.54 -15.13
CA VAL A 449 21.11 -23.47 -15.01
C VAL A 449 21.57 -24.92 -15.18
N HIS A 450 22.80 -25.27 -14.78
CA HIS A 450 23.35 -26.61 -15.03
C HIS A 450 22.62 -27.75 -14.32
N ASN A 451 21.98 -27.49 -13.18
CA ASN A 451 21.35 -28.51 -12.33
C ASN A 451 19.89 -28.83 -12.77
N LEU A 452 19.72 -29.36 -13.99
CA LEU A 452 18.40 -29.60 -14.60
C LEU A 452 17.79 -30.98 -14.31
N SER A 453 18.61 -31.95 -13.91
CA SER A 453 18.18 -33.31 -13.55
C SER A 453 19.04 -33.82 -12.40
N ILE A 454 18.44 -34.60 -11.50
CA ILE A 454 19.18 -35.33 -10.45
C ILE A 454 19.87 -36.58 -11.01
N GLU A 455 19.41 -37.11 -12.14
CA GLU A 455 20.02 -38.26 -12.83
C GLU A 455 20.70 -37.84 -14.14
N PRO A 456 21.98 -38.20 -14.36
CA PRO A 456 22.71 -37.75 -15.55
C PRO A 456 22.16 -38.26 -16.89
N GLN A 457 21.55 -39.44 -16.91
CA GLN A 457 21.12 -40.12 -18.15
C GLN A 457 19.61 -40.13 -18.37
N GLN A 458 18.83 -39.72 -17.36
CA GLN A 458 17.38 -39.70 -17.39
C GLN A 458 16.89 -38.38 -16.80
N LEU A 459 15.93 -37.73 -17.46
CA LEU A 459 15.30 -36.54 -16.88
C LEU A 459 14.49 -36.94 -15.64
N ARG A 460 15.00 -36.57 -14.46
CA ARG A 460 14.32 -36.70 -13.17
C ARG A 460 14.44 -35.40 -12.39
N LYS A 461 13.30 -34.84 -12.00
CA LYS A 461 13.20 -33.55 -11.32
C LYS A 461 12.87 -33.78 -9.85
N THR A 462 13.65 -33.17 -8.94
CA THR A 462 13.20 -32.94 -7.55
C THR A 462 12.72 -31.49 -7.42
N GLY A 463 12.32 -31.06 -6.23
CA GLY A 463 11.92 -29.66 -5.99
C GLY A 463 12.98 -28.64 -6.44
N ILE A 464 14.28 -28.96 -6.26
CA ILE A 464 15.38 -28.07 -6.70
C ILE A 464 15.44 -27.99 -8.23
N GLN A 465 15.40 -29.12 -8.93
CA GLN A 465 15.45 -29.13 -10.40
C GLN A 465 14.22 -28.46 -11.00
N GLU A 466 13.04 -28.58 -10.35
CA GLU A 466 11.83 -27.90 -10.80
C GLU A 466 11.98 -26.37 -10.71
N VAL A 467 12.58 -25.84 -9.64
CA VAL A 467 12.91 -24.41 -9.55
C VAL A 467 13.83 -23.96 -10.69
N VAL A 468 14.87 -24.74 -11.01
CA VAL A 468 15.78 -24.43 -12.14
C VAL A 468 15.03 -24.48 -13.48
N PHE A 469 14.07 -25.39 -13.63
CA PHE A 469 13.22 -25.50 -14.81
C PHE A 469 12.34 -24.26 -15.00
N GLN A 470 11.68 -23.81 -13.93
CA GLN A 470 10.85 -22.60 -13.94
C GLN A 470 11.69 -21.33 -14.15
N LEU A 471 12.91 -21.30 -13.60
CA LEU A 471 13.86 -20.22 -13.87
C LEU A 471 14.24 -20.17 -15.35
N LEU A 472 14.57 -21.31 -15.96
CA LEU A 472 14.91 -21.38 -17.40
C LEU A 472 13.74 -20.90 -18.29
N LYS A 473 12.50 -21.29 -17.97
CA LYS A 473 11.28 -20.78 -18.63
C LYS A 473 11.14 -19.26 -18.47
N SER A 474 11.36 -18.74 -17.28
CA SER A 474 11.25 -17.29 -17.00
C SER A 474 12.30 -16.50 -17.78
N LEU A 475 13.53 -17.02 -17.87
CA LEU A 475 14.62 -16.39 -18.63
C LEU A 475 14.34 -16.34 -20.13
N SER A 476 13.64 -17.33 -20.71
CA SER A 476 13.29 -17.30 -22.13
C SER A 476 12.26 -16.23 -22.46
N LEU A 477 11.28 -16.03 -21.58
CA LEU A 477 10.29 -14.95 -21.72
C LEU A 477 10.95 -13.57 -21.55
N LEU A 478 11.76 -13.39 -20.51
CA LEU A 478 12.47 -12.14 -20.24
C LEU A 478 13.42 -11.74 -21.38
N ARG A 479 14.03 -12.72 -22.05
CA ARG A 479 14.94 -12.47 -23.18
C ARG A 479 14.25 -11.75 -24.33
N VAL A 480 12.97 -12.04 -24.57
CA VAL A 480 12.17 -11.37 -25.61
C VAL A 480 11.84 -9.94 -25.19
N GLU A 481 11.44 -9.74 -23.93
CA GLU A 481 11.07 -8.42 -23.41
C GLU A 481 12.25 -7.45 -23.31
N LEU A 482 13.44 -7.95 -23.00
CA LEU A 482 14.64 -7.14 -22.78
C LEU A 482 15.61 -7.15 -23.97
N ALA A 483 15.19 -7.61 -25.14
CA ALA A 483 16.07 -7.78 -26.30
C ALA A 483 16.80 -6.49 -26.72
N ASP A 484 16.21 -5.31 -26.48
CA ASP A 484 16.80 -4.03 -26.85
C ASP A 484 17.86 -3.53 -25.85
N VAL A 485 17.83 -4.03 -24.62
CA VAL A 485 18.65 -3.52 -23.51
C VAL A 485 19.59 -4.56 -22.88
N ALA A 486 19.27 -5.85 -23.03
CA ALA A 486 20.04 -6.95 -22.45
C ALA A 486 20.16 -8.17 -23.39
N GLU A 487 21.28 -8.87 -23.30
CA GLU A 487 21.50 -10.20 -23.87
C GLU A 487 21.52 -11.20 -22.72
N ILE A 488 20.54 -12.10 -22.65
CA ILE A 488 20.44 -13.09 -21.57
C ILE A 488 20.87 -14.45 -22.10
N ILE A 489 21.81 -15.12 -21.44
CA ILE A 489 22.30 -16.46 -21.79
C ILE A 489 22.05 -17.39 -20.61
N ALA A 490 21.31 -18.48 -20.84
CA ALA A 490 21.10 -19.53 -19.84
C ALA A 490 22.08 -20.67 -20.13
N LEU A 491 22.98 -20.96 -19.18
CA LEU A 491 24.07 -21.91 -19.37
C LEU A 491 23.76 -23.24 -18.66
N PRO A 492 23.60 -24.35 -19.38
CA PRO A 492 23.37 -25.67 -18.78
C PRO A 492 24.66 -26.32 -18.26
N VAL A 493 25.74 -25.56 -18.15
CA VAL A 493 27.04 -26.06 -17.67
C VAL A 493 27.66 -25.06 -16.71
N LEU A 494 28.39 -25.59 -15.73
CA LEU A 494 29.21 -24.81 -14.83
C LEU A 494 30.67 -25.28 -14.92
N LEU A 495 31.62 -24.39 -14.63
CA LEU A 495 33.04 -24.74 -14.58
C LEU A 495 33.33 -25.55 -13.32
N SER A 496 33.95 -26.72 -13.49
CA SER A 496 34.56 -27.46 -12.40
C SER A 496 36.02 -27.79 -12.72
N SER A 497 36.81 -28.12 -11.71
CA SER A 497 38.19 -28.57 -11.89
C SER A 497 38.40 -29.89 -11.15
N LYS A 498 38.98 -30.87 -11.83
CA LYS A 498 39.32 -32.18 -11.26
C LYS A 498 40.63 -32.16 -10.45
N LYS A 499 41.44 -31.11 -10.55
CA LYS A 499 42.73 -31.00 -9.85
C LYS A 499 42.92 -29.61 -9.26
N TYR A 500 43.45 -29.55 -8.04
CA TYR A 500 43.92 -28.30 -7.47
C TYR A 500 44.99 -27.72 -8.40
N PHE A 501 44.61 -26.62 -9.07
CA PHE A 501 45.42 -25.81 -9.97
C PHE A 501 45.61 -26.40 -11.39
N VAL A 502 45.16 -25.62 -12.37
CA VAL A 502 45.58 -25.53 -13.80
C VAL A 502 44.55 -25.95 -14.87
N ASP A 503 43.79 -27.05 -14.77
CA ASP A 503 42.83 -27.45 -15.83
C ASP A 503 41.35 -27.43 -15.37
N PHE A 504 40.50 -26.71 -16.11
CA PHE A 504 39.05 -26.62 -15.90
C PHE A 504 38.29 -27.40 -16.98
N GLU A 505 37.27 -28.16 -16.59
CA GLU A 505 36.30 -28.80 -17.48
C GLU A 505 34.91 -28.15 -17.30
N ALA A 506 34.16 -28.00 -18.39
CA ALA A 506 32.76 -27.64 -18.30
C ALA A 506 31.98 -28.89 -17.87
N THR A 507 31.34 -28.84 -16.71
CA THR A 507 30.52 -29.94 -16.20
C THR A 507 29.05 -29.62 -16.38
N CYS A 508 28.37 -30.48 -17.14
CA CYS A 508 26.92 -30.61 -17.11
C CYS A 508 26.57 -31.74 -16.14
N THR A 509 25.54 -31.58 -15.30
CA THR A 509 25.01 -32.73 -14.53
C THR A 509 24.24 -33.70 -15.42
N CYS A 510 23.86 -33.26 -16.62
CA CYS A 510 22.97 -33.95 -17.53
C CYS A 510 23.68 -34.37 -18.82
N SER A 511 23.23 -35.45 -19.45
CA SER A 511 23.72 -35.86 -20.77
C SER A 511 23.11 -35.00 -21.89
N PRO A 512 23.73 -34.95 -23.08
CA PRO A 512 23.14 -34.33 -24.27
C PRO A 512 21.69 -34.76 -24.54
N LYS A 513 21.38 -36.03 -24.28
CA LYS A 513 20.03 -36.59 -24.42
C LYS A 513 19.04 -35.96 -23.43
N VAL A 514 19.45 -35.74 -22.18
CA VAL A 514 18.62 -35.08 -21.18
C VAL A 514 18.42 -33.60 -21.55
N LEU A 515 19.46 -32.89 -22.00
CA LEU A 515 19.31 -31.49 -22.44
C LEU A 515 18.36 -31.35 -23.64
N GLN A 516 18.38 -32.30 -24.58
CA GLN A 516 17.40 -32.36 -25.67
C GLN A 516 15.97 -32.55 -25.15
N GLN A 517 15.78 -33.41 -24.15
CA GLN A 517 14.45 -33.62 -23.53
C GLN A 517 13.96 -32.34 -22.83
N VAL A 518 14.83 -31.67 -22.07
CA VAL A 518 14.54 -30.38 -21.42
C VAL A 518 14.10 -29.34 -22.46
N GLU A 519 14.90 -29.18 -23.52
CA GLU A 519 14.62 -28.24 -24.59
C GLU A 519 13.30 -28.56 -25.30
N GLN A 520 13.06 -29.83 -25.65
CA GLN A 520 11.81 -30.26 -26.27
C GLN A 520 10.60 -29.98 -25.38
N GLU A 521 10.66 -30.33 -24.10
CA GLU A 521 9.57 -30.12 -23.15
C GLU A 521 9.19 -28.63 -23.04
N ILE A 522 10.17 -27.76 -22.81
CA ILE A 522 9.92 -26.32 -22.61
C ILE A 522 9.54 -25.62 -23.93
N CYS A 523 10.24 -25.92 -25.02
CA CYS A 523 9.96 -25.30 -26.32
C CYS A 523 8.58 -25.66 -26.86
N GLN A 524 8.11 -26.89 -26.63
CA GLN A 524 6.74 -27.28 -26.99
C GLN A 524 5.70 -26.55 -26.16
N GLU A 525 5.92 -26.43 -24.85
CA GLU A 525 5.02 -25.74 -23.93
C GLU A 525 4.89 -24.25 -24.26
N LEU A 526 6.03 -23.57 -24.50
CA LEU A 526 6.08 -22.12 -24.73
C LEU A 526 6.00 -21.71 -26.21
N LYS A 527 6.04 -22.68 -27.14
CA LYS A 527 6.10 -22.46 -28.61
C LYS A 527 7.27 -21.57 -29.05
N ILE A 528 8.46 -21.84 -28.52
CA ILE A 528 9.72 -21.12 -28.83
C ILE A 528 10.77 -22.06 -29.42
N SER A 529 11.83 -21.52 -30.00
CA SER A 529 13.00 -22.29 -30.46
C SER A 529 14.02 -22.53 -29.33
N GLY A 530 14.89 -23.54 -29.50
CA GLY A 530 15.99 -23.79 -28.58
C GLY A 530 16.95 -22.59 -28.43
N LYS A 531 17.17 -21.83 -29.50
CA LYS A 531 17.96 -20.60 -29.45
C LYS A 531 17.29 -19.53 -28.56
N GLU A 532 15.97 -19.42 -28.63
CA GLU A 532 15.20 -18.52 -27.77
C GLU A 532 15.13 -19.01 -26.32
N LEU A 533 15.24 -20.32 -26.07
CA LEU A 533 15.32 -20.89 -24.73
C LEU A 533 16.66 -20.62 -24.04
N TRP A 534 17.77 -20.93 -24.71
CA TRP A 534 19.12 -20.82 -24.13
C TRP A 534 19.76 -19.44 -24.31
N GLY A 535 19.31 -18.66 -25.30
CA GLY A 535 19.95 -17.42 -25.74
C GLY A 535 21.09 -17.64 -26.73
N PHE A 536 21.39 -18.89 -27.07
CA PHE A 536 22.36 -19.29 -28.09
C PHE A 536 21.96 -20.63 -28.68
N ASP A 537 22.54 -20.98 -29.83
CA ASP A 537 22.22 -22.22 -30.53
C ASP A 537 22.97 -23.41 -29.91
N LEU A 538 22.39 -23.99 -28.85
CA LEU A 538 22.95 -25.17 -28.17
C LEU A 538 22.93 -26.43 -29.06
N ALA A 539 21.92 -26.55 -29.93
CA ALA A 539 21.77 -27.66 -30.85
C ALA A 539 22.94 -27.71 -31.86
N SER A 540 23.37 -26.54 -32.38
CA SER A 540 24.56 -26.44 -33.25
C SER A 540 25.86 -26.91 -32.58
N MET A 541 25.90 -26.91 -31.25
CA MET A 541 27.03 -27.42 -30.45
C MET A 541 26.89 -28.90 -30.09
N ASN A 542 25.93 -29.62 -30.68
CA ASN A 542 25.59 -31.01 -30.33
C ASN A 542 25.32 -31.19 -28.83
N TYR A 543 24.74 -30.17 -28.18
CA TYR A 543 24.48 -30.14 -26.73
C TYR A 543 25.73 -30.42 -25.88
N LYS A 544 26.92 -30.09 -26.41
CA LYS A 544 28.21 -30.20 -25.72
C LYS A 544 28.90 -28.84 -25.70
N ILE A 545 29.00 -28.25 -24.51
CA ILE A 545 29.70 -26.98 -24.32
C ILE A 545 31.13 -27.29 -23.87
N THR A 546 32.12 -26.95 -24.71
CA THR A 546 33.53 -27.06 -24.34
C THR A 546 33.94 -25.91 -23.41
N PRO A 547 35.06 -26.02 -22.67
CA PRO A 547 35.59 -24.90 -21.89
C PRO A 547 35.82 -23.63 -22.74
N MET A 548 36.23 -23.79 -24.00
CA MET A 548 36.41 -22.68 -24.93
C MET A 548 35.07 -22.04 -25.32
N ASN A 549 34.03 -22.84 -25.58
CA ASN A 549 32.68 -22.34 -25.84
C ASN A 549 32.14 -21.58 -24.63
N PHE A 550 32.31 -22.12 -23.42
CA PHE A 550 31.90 -21.47 -22.19
C PHE A 550 32.58 -20.12 -22.03
N ARG A 551 33.93 -20.06 -22.13
CA ARG A 551 34.69 -18.80 -22.06
C ARG A 551 34.17 -17.77 -23.07
N ARG A 552 33.92 -18.17 -24.32
CA ARG A 552 33.39 -17.28 -25.35
C ARG A 552 31.99 -16.74 -25.03
N LEU A 553 31.15 -17.54 -24.39
CA LEU A 553 29.79 -17.12 -24.03
C LEU A 553 29.77 -16.12 -22.87
N VAL A 554 30.78 -16.16 -21.99
CA VAL A 554 30.80 -15.37 -20.73
C VAL A 554 31.86 -14.27 -20.67
N SER A 555 32.82 -14.23 -21.60
CA SER A 555 34.00 -13.34 -21.54
C SER A 555 33.68 -11.84 -21.53
N ASP A 556 32.56 -11.48 -22.13
CA ASP A 556 32.01 -10.13 -22.29
C ASP A 556 30.72 -9.94 -21.48
N ALA A 557 30.42 -10.84 -20.54
CA ALA A 557 29.29 -10.70 -19.64
C ALA A 557 29.52 -9.57 -18.63
N ASP A 558 28.48 -8.75 -18.42
CA ASP A 558 28.43 -7.76 -17.34
C ASP A 558 28.06 -8.42 -16.01
N TRP A 559 27.17 -9.41 -16.05
CA TRP A 559 26.72 -10.17 -14.89
C TRP A 559 26.72 -11.68 -15.13
N PHE A 560 27.11 -12.44 -14.11
CA PHE A 560 26.99 -13.88 -14.06
C PHE A 560 26.24 -14.29 -12.79
N PHE A 561 25.05 -14.87 -12.93
CA PHE A 561 24.22 -15.37 -11.84
C PHE A 561 24.50 -16.86 -11.64
N VAL A 562 25.01 -17.21 -10.46
CA VAL A 562 25.25 -18.60 -10.05
C VAL A 562 24.04 -19.09 -9.29
N THR A 563 23.46 -20.20 -9.71
CA THR A 563 22.29 -20.78 -9.05
C THR A 563 22.68 -21.92 -8.10
N SER A 564 23.77 -22.64 -8.36
CA SER A 564 24.17 -23.74 -7.47
C SER A 564 24.87 -23.32 -6.18
N GLN A 565 24.65 -24.12 -5.15
CA GLN A 565 25.29 -24.05 -3.84
C GLN A 565 26.65 -24.76 -3.83
N TYR A 566 26.87 -25.67 -4.77
CA TYR A 566 28.11 -26.42 -4.91
C TYR A 566 29.12 -25.59 -5.73
N ASP A 567 30.38 -25.57 -5.29
CA ASP A 567 31.52 -24.98 -6.00
C ASP A 567 31.51 -23.44 -6.21
N ILE A 568 30.75 -22.68 -5.40
CA ILE A 568 30.71 -21.20 -5.39
C ILE A 568 32.11 -20.55 -5.44
N ARG A 569 33.04 -21.00 -4.58
CA ARG A 569 34.42 -20.46 -4.52
C ARG A 569 35.22 -20.74 -5.79
N ARG A 570 35.03 -21.91 -6.41
CA ARG A 570 35.79 -22.31 -7.61
C ARG A 570 35.24 -21.63 -8.86
N CYS A 571 33.92 -21.47 -8.94
CA CYS A 571 33.26 -20.71 -10.00
C CYS A 571 33.67 -19.24 -9.98
N TYR A 572 33.69 -18.63 -8.79
CA TYR A 572 34.16 -17.25 -8.61
C TYR A 572 35.58 -17.07 -9.14
N LYS A 573 36.52 -17.94 -8.72
CA LYS A 573 37.92 -17.86 -9.12
C LYS A 573 38.09 -18.03 -10.64
N ALA A 574 37.47 -19.05 -11.23
CA ALA A 574 37.63 -19.35 -12.66
C ALA A 574 36.98 -18.30 -13.58
N LEU A 575 35.81 -17.78 -13.20
CA LEU A 575 35.13 -16.69 -13.90
C LEU A 575 35.94 -15.40 -13.80
N LYS A 576 36.50 -15.08 -12.62
CA LYS A 576 37.37 -13.89 -12.46
C LYS A 576 38.71 -14.00 -13.19
N GLU A 577 39.26 -15.20 -13.33
CA GLU A 577 40.46 -15.44 -14.15
C GLU A 577 40.17 -15.25 -15.66
N SER A 578 38.98 -15.64 -16.13
CA SER A 578 38.61 -15.59 -17.55
C SER A 578 37.95 -14.27 -17.97
N ALA A 579 37.26 -13.60 -17.04
CA ALA A 579 36.46 -12.40 -17.25
C ALA A 579 36.53 -11.51 -15.98
N PRO A 580 37.64 -10.79 -15.73
CA PRO A 580 37.88 -10.11 -14.45
C PRO A 580 36.81 -9.06 -14.09
N ASN A 581 36.18 -8.48 -15.12
CA ASN A 581 35.19 -7.42 -14.97
C ASN A 581 33.75 -7.91 -14.76
N VAL A 582 33.48 -9.22 -14.89
CA VAL A 582 32.11 -9.76 -14.70
C VAL A 582 31.68 -9.59 -13.24
N LYS A 583 30.48 -9.08 -13.01
CA LYS A 583 29.87 -9.04 -11.67
C LYS A 583 29.20 -10.37 -11.40
N ILE A 584 29.42 -10.93 -10.22
CA ILE A 584 28.90 -12.26 -9.87
C ILE A 584 27.83 -12.10 -8.78
N SER A 585 26.66 -12.69 -9.01
CA SER A 585 25.55 -12.72 -8.05
C SER A 585 25.15 -14.17 -7.77
N TYR A 586 24.67 -14.43 -6.56
CA TYR A 586 24.32 -15.78 -6.10
C TYR A 586 22.84 -15.88 -5.80
N LEU A 587 22.20 -16.89 -6.36
CA LEU A 587 20.86 -17.30 -5.96
C LEU A 587 20.99 -18.45 -4.96
N VAL A 588 20.75 -18.17 -3.69
CA VAL A 588 20.79 -19.18 -2.62
C VAL A 588 19.37 -19.72 -2.41
N TYR A 589 19.11 -20.96 -2.81
CA TYR A 589 17.78 -21.59 -2.67
C TYR A 589 17.69 -22.71 -1.63
N ASP A 590 18.81 -23.13 -0.99
CA ASP A 590 18.80 -24.01 0.18
C ASP A 590 19.92 -23.63 1.15
N LEU A 591 19.57 -23.48 2.42
CA LEU A 591 20.51 -23.22 3.53
C LEU A 591 20.53 -24.38 4.53
N ILE A 592 19.72 -25.43 4.32
CA ILE A 592 19.59 -26.57 5.23
C ILE A 592 20.95 -27.24 5.51
N PRO A 593 21.84 -27.48 4.53
CA PRO A 593 23.15 -28.07 4.83
C PRO A 593 24.06 -27.17 5.69
N THR A 594 23.82 -25.86 5.67
CA THR A 594 24.58 -24.88 6.48
C THR A 594 23.98 -24.70 7.87
N LEU A 595 22.65 -24.67 7.95
CA LEU A 595 21.91 -24.44 9.19
C LEU A 595 21.73 -25.73 10.01
N PHE A 596 21.69 -26.88 9.36
CA PHE A 596 21.43 -28.20 9.95
C PHE A 596 22.36 -29.30 9.39
N PRO A 597 23.70 -29.14 9.47
CA PRO A 597 24.66 -30.11 8.91
C PRO A 597 24.48 -31.53 9.49
N GLU A 598 24.00 -31.62 10.73
CA GLU A 598 23.68 -32.86 11.47
C GLU A 598 22.64 -33.74 10.74
N LEU A 599 21.63 -33.10 10.12
CA LEU A 599 20.50 -33.77 9.48
C LEU A 599 20.90 -34.28 8.10
N VAL A 600 21.63 -33.46 7.34
CA VAL A 600 22.19 -33.83 6.04
C VAL A 600 23.16 -35.00 6.18
N ALA A 601 24.01 -35.02 7.22
CA ALA A 601 24.90 -36.15 7.50
C ALA A 601 24.17 -37.47 7.78
N LYS A 602 22.91 -37.40 8.23
CA LYS A 602 22.02 -38.55 8.46
C LYS A 602 21.15 -38.90 7.24
N GLY A 603 21.28 -38.14 6.13
CA GLY A 603 20.50 -38.34 4.91
C GLY A 603 19.03 -37.91 5.01
N LEU A 604 18.72 -36.98 5.92
CA LEU A 604 17.38 -36.46 6.18
C LEU A 604 17.12 -35.13 5.48
#